data_AF-K1U6E1-F1
#
_entry.id   AF-K1U6E1-F1
#
_cell.length_a   1.000
_cell.length_b   1.000
_cell.length_c   1.000
_cell.angle_alpha   90.00
_cell.angle_beta   90.00
_cell.angle_gamma   90.00
#
_symmetry.space_group_name_H-M   'P 1'
#
loop_
_entity.id
_entity.type
_entity.pdbx_description
1 polymer ?
#
loop_
_entity_poly.entity_id
_entity_poly.type
_entity_poly.pdbx_seq_one_letter_code
_entity_poly.pdbx_strand_id
1 'polypeptide(L)'
;GIIMDPPSYGRGPKGEIWKIEESVFPFIELCSKILSDDPLFFLINSYTTGLQPAVLNYMINTAIVSKFGGHVEADEIGVNVSSNGLVLPCGASGRWSK
;
A
#
# COMPACT_ATOMS: atom_id res chain seq x y z
N GLY A 1 -7.75 1.90 -12.20
CA GLY A 1 -7.19 1.51 -10.89
C GLY A 1 -5.89 2.25 -10.65
N ILE A 2 -5.34 2.16 -9.44
CA ILE A 2 -4.05 2.76 -9.08
C ILE A 2 -3.11 1.67 -8.58
N ILE A 3 -1.83 1.74 -8.98
CA ILE A 3 -0.73 0.96 -8.40
C ILE A 3 0.28 1.95 -7.87
N MET A 4 0.73 1.78 -6.62
CA MET A 4 1.73 2.64 -6.02
C MET A 4 2.79 1.84 -5.27
N ASP A 5 4.03 2.31 -5.40
CA ASP A 5 5.22 1.72 -4.77
C ASP A 5 6.02 2.81 -4.02
N PRO A 6 5.45 3.38 -2.93
CA PRO A 6 6.13 4.43 -2.18
C PRO A 6 7.40 3.90 -1.50
N PRO A 7 8.53 4.62 -1.57
CA PRO A 7 9.73 4.25 -0.83
C PRO A 7 9.56 4.53 0.68
N SER A 8 10.39 3.92 1.53
CA SER A 8 10.43 4.24 2.97
C SER A 8 10.80 5.70 3.22
N TYR A 9 11.83 6.17 2.50
CA TYR A 9 12.35 7.53 2.57
C TYR A 9 12.68 8.03 1.16
N GLY A 10 12.42 9.30 0.88
CA GLY A 10 12.70 9.88 -0.42
C GLY A 10 12.80 11.40 -0.39
N ARG A 11 13.17 11.98 -1.55
CA ARG A 11 13.13 13.42 -1.77
C ARG A 11 12.37 13.74 -3.04
N GLY A 12 11.47 14.72 -2.96
CA GLY A 12 10.80 15.28 -4.11
C GLY A 12 11.73 16.15 -4.97
N PRO A 13 11.31 16.55 -6.18
CA PRO A 13 12.13 17.34 -7.10
C PRO A 13 12.59 18.69 -6.55
N LYS A 14 11.89 19.25 -5.56
CA LYS A 14 12.24 20.52 -4.92
C LYS A 14 12.85 20.32 -3.53
N GLY A 15 13.20 19.09 -3.19
CA GLY A 15 13.81 18.73 -1.91
C GLY A 15 12.81 18.44 -0.79
N GLU A 16 11.51 18.29 -1.11
CA GLU A 16 10.49 17.85 -0.16
C GLU A 16 10.89 16.50 0.43
N ILE A 17 10.81 16.35 1.76
CA ILE A 17 11.15 15.10 2.40
C ILE A 17 9.93 14.19 2.36
N TRP A 18 10.14 12.96 1.90
CA TRP A 18 9.17 11.88 2.02
C TRP A 18 9.62 10.91 3.10
N LYS A 19 8.72 10.59 4.03
CA LYS A 19 8.83 9.48 4.97
C LYS A 19 7.51 8.75 4.98
N ILE A 20 7.53 7.45 4.71
CA ILE A 20 6.31 6.67 4.53
C ILE A 20 5.42 6.71 5.78
N GLU A 21 6.01 6.67 6.98
CA GLU A 21 5.30 6.65 8.25
C GLU A 21 4.48 7.93 8.49
N GLU A 22 4.93 9.05 7.92
CA GLU A 22 4.28 10.36 8.03
C GLU A 22 3.35 10.63 6.84
N SER A 23 3.71 10.12 5.65
CA SER A 23 3.15 10.59 4.37
C SER A 23 2.18 9.63 3.71
N VAL A 24 2.22 8.33 4.04
CA VAL A 24 1.49 7.30 3.27
C VAL A 24 -0.02 7.45 3.37
N PHE A 25 -0.57 7.71 4.56
CA PHE A 25 -2.02 7.81 4.73
C PHE A 25 -2.62 9.03 4.03
N PRO A 26 -2.10 10.26 4.21
CA PRO A 26 -2.55 11.42 3.43
C PRO A 26 -2.42 11.20 1.91
N PHE A 27 -1.40 10.46 1.47
CA PHE A 27 -1.22 10.14 0.06
C PHE A 27 -2.31 9.18 -0.48
N ILE A 28 -2.66 8.14 0.27
CA ILE A 28 -3.78 7.24 -0.07
C ILE A 28 -5.11 8.04 -0.14
N GLU A 29 -5.34 8.97 0.80
CA GLU A 29 -6.52 9.83 0.77
C GLU A 29 -6.59 10.69 -0.49
N LEU A 30 -5.46 11.23 -0.96
CA LEU A 30 -5.40 11.97 -2.23
C LEU A 30 -5.67 11.06 -3.43
N CYS A 31 -5.07 9.87 -3.48
CA CYS A 31 -5.34 8.89 -4.52
C CYS A 31 -6.82 8.50 -4.59
N SER A 32 -7.50 8.37 -3.43
CA SER A 32 -8.93 8.06 -3.38
C SER A 32 -9.81 9.08 -4.11
N LYS A 33 -9.38 10.35 -4.18
CA LYS A 33 -10.14 11.45 -4.80
C LYS A 33 -10.05 11.47 -6.33
N ILE A 34 -9.07 10.76 -6.90
CA ILE A 34 -8.82 10.73 -8.35
C ILE A 34 -9.13 9.36 -8.97
N LEU A 35 -9.65 8.42 -8.19
CA LEU A 35 -10.21 7.18 -8.72
C LEU A 35 -11.47 7.51 -9.54
N SER A 36 -11.70 6.75 -10.61
CA SER A 36 -12.94 6.83 -11.38
C SER A 36 -14.15 6.45 -10.53
N ASP A 37 -15.35 6.85 -10.96
CA ASP A 37 -16.60 6.52 -10.26
C ASP A 37 -16.79 5.01 -10.04
N ASP A 38 -16.29 4.20 -10.98
CA ASP A 38 -16.18 2.76 -10.84
C ASP A 38 -14.73 2.28 -11.04
N PRO A 39 -13.90 2.26 -9.97
CA PRO A 39 -12.50 1.87 -10.07
C PRO A 39 -12.35 0.35 -9.97
N LEU A 40 -11.54 -0.23 -10.86
CA LEU A 40 -11.31 -1.69 -10.87
C LEU A 40 -10.53 -2.21 -9.65
N PHE A 41 -9.54 -1.45 -9.17
CA PHE A 41 -8.68 -1.84 -8.05
C PHE A 41 -7.84 -0.66 -7.53
N PHE A 42 -7.27 -0.84 -6.35
CA PHE A 42 -6.22 0.00 -5.76
C PHE A 42 -5.18 -0.93 -5.13
N LEU A 43 -3.90 -0.73 -5.44
CA LEU A 43 -2.80 -1.58 -4.97
C LEU A 43 -1.66 -0.70 -4.45
N ILE A 44 -1.24 -0.96 -3.21
CA ILE A 44 -0.07 -0.34 -2.60
C ILE A 44 0.91 -1.42 -2.17
N ASN A 45 2.18 -1.16 -2.45
CA ASN A 45 3.30 -1.95 -1.96
C ASN A 45 4.07 -1.18 -0.88
N SER A 46 4.75 -1.89 0.01
CA SER A 46 5.67 -1.33 1.00
C SER A 46 6.83 -2.28 1.27
N TYR A 47 8.05 -1.77 1.08
CA TYR A 47 9.29 -2.46 1.47
C TYR A 47 9.81 -1.99 2.84
N THR A 48 9.01 -1.24 3.58
CA THR A 48 9.46 -0.61 4.83
C THR A 48 9.30 -1.57 6.00
N THR A 49 10.41 -1.81 6.70
CA THR A 49 10.40 -2.48 7.99
C THR A 49 9.57 -1.67 8.98
N GLY A 50 8.37 -2.14 9.31
CA GLY A 50 7.47 -1.51 10.29
C GLY A 50 6.05 -1.26 9.78
N LEU A 51 5.83 -1.19 8.47
CA LEU A 51 4.49 -1.04 7.91
C LEU A 51 3.87 -2.42 7.66
N GLN A 52 3.24 -2.97 8.69
CA GLN A 52 2.64 -4.31 8.63
C GLN A 52 1.43 -4.36 7.68
N PRO A 53 1.10 -5.53 7.11
CA PRO A 53 -0.09 -5.72 6.28
C PRO A 53 -1.38 -5.23 6.96
N ALA A 54 -1.52 -5.43 8.28
CA ALA A 54 -2.67 -4.96 9.04
C ALA A 54 -2.84 -3.42 9.01
N VAL A 55 -1.74 -2.66 8.96
CA VAL A 55 -1.77 -1.20 8.86
C VAL A 55 -2.24 -0.78 7.47
N LEU A 56 -1.72 -1.42 6.41
CA LEU A 56 -2.19 -1.21 5.04
C LEU A 56 -3.70 -1.51 4.93
N ASN A 57 -4.14 -2.63 5.50
CA ASN A 57 -5.55 -3.01 5.53
C ASN A 57 -6.42 -1.91 6.16
N TYR A 58 -6.02 -1.40 7.33
CA TYR A 58 -6.75 -0.36 8.04
C TYR A 58 -6.82 0.95 7.23
N MET A 59 -5.70 1.40 6.67
CA MET A 59 -5.62 2.63 5.88
C MET A 59 -6.49 2.57 4.62
N ILE A 60 -6.45 1.45 3.88
CA ILE A 60 -7.24 1.29 2.66
C ILE A 60 -8.74 1.19 2.98
N ASN A 61 -9.12 0.47 4.04
CA ASN A 61 -10.52 0.43 4.48
C ASN A 61 -11.04 1.84 4.81
N THR A 62 -10.22 2.62 5.50
CA THR A 62 -10.59 3.98 5.92
C THR A 62 -10.72 4.93 4.73
N ALA A 63 -9.78 4.92 3.78
CA ALA A 63 -9.73 5.91 2.70
C ALA A 63 -10.46 5.50 1.42
N ILE A 64 -10.55 4.20 1.12
CA ILE A 64 -11.07 3.67 -0.15
C ILE A 64 -12.42 2.96 0.05
N VAL A 65 -12.50 1.96 0.95
CA VAL A 65 -13.73 1.16 1.14
C VAL A 65 -14.89 2.04 1.62
N SER A 66 -14.62 3.01 2.49
CA SER A 66 -15.62 3.97 2.96
C SER A 66 -16.35 4.74 1.84
N LYS A 67 -15.73 4.85 0.65
CA LYS A 67 -16.27 5.56 -0.52
C LYS A 67 -16.80 4.62 -1.60
N PHE A 68 -16.09 3.52 -1.83
CA PHE A 68 -16.32 2.66 -2.98
C PHE A 68 -16.87 1.27 -2.61
N GLY A 69 -17.04 0.93 -1.33
CA GLY A 69 -17.37 -0.42 -0.89
C GLY A 69 -16.25 -1.41 -1.20
N GLY A 70 -16.58 -2.67 -1.50
CA GLY A 70 -15.59 -3.72 -1.83
C GLY A 70 -14.88 -4.29 -0.60
N HIS A 71 -13.75 -4.96 -0.82
CA HIS A 71 -12.95 -5.62 0.22
C HIS A 71 -11.46 -5.34 0.04
N VAL A 72 -10.69 -5.57 1.11
CA VAL A 72 -9.25 -5.38 1.14
C VAL A 72 -8.56 -6.68 1.52
N GLU A 73 -7.56 -7.06 0.75
CA GLU A 73 -6.60 -8.12 1.05
C GLU A 73 -5.25 -7.47 1.33
N ALA A 74 -4.64 -7.78 2.46
CA ALA A 74 -3.30 -7.31 2.77
C ALA A 74 -2.48 -8.45 3.38
N ASP A 75 -1.29 -8.66 2.83
CA ASP A 75 -0.41 -9.74 3.25
C ASP A 75 1.07 -9.35 3.07
N GLU A 76 1.95 -10.15 3.66
CA GLU A 76 3.38 -10.07 3.44
C GLU A 76 3.73 -10.50 2.01
N ILE A 77 4.62 -9.73 1.38
CA ILE A 77 5.31 -10.18 0.16
C ILE A 77 6.51 -11.00 0.61
N GLY A 78 6.68 -12.18 0.02
CA GLY A 78 7.86 -12.99 0.26
C GLY A 78 8.35 -13.75 -0.96
N VAL A 79 9.60 -14.18 -0.89
CA VAL A 79 10.26 -14.98 -1.91
C VAL A 79 10.53 -16.37 -1.37
N ASN A 80 10.13 -17.40 -2.11
CA ASN A 80 10.37 -18.79 -1.72
C ASN A 80 11.88 -19.12 -1.75
N VAL A 81 12.40 -19.62 -0.63
CA VAL A 81 13.80 -20.03 -0.49
C VAL A 81 13.95 -21.51 -0.84
N SER A 82 14.60 -21.81 -1.96
CA SER A 82 14.71 -23.17 -2.50
C SER A 82 15.48 -24.14 -1.60
N SER A 83 16.42 -23.66 -0.77
CA SER A 83 17.29 -24.51 0.04
C SER A 83 16.65 -25.05 1.32
N ASN A 84 15.59 -24.40 1.84
CA ASN A 84 14.94 -24.80 3.09
C ASN A 84 13.41 -24.77 3.04
N GLY A 85 12.81 -24.36 1.92
CA GLY A 85 11.35 -24.31 1.73
C GLY A 85 10.63 -23.22 2.53
N LEU A 86 11.38 -22.32 3.19
CA LEU A 86 10.79 -21.19 3.91
C LEU A 86 10.56 -20.00 2.96
N VAL A 87 9.74 -19.06 3.39
CA VAL A 87 9.51 -17.79 2.68
C VAL A 87 10.42 -16.72 3.30
N LEU A 88 11.20 -16.04 2.47
CA LEU A 88 11.95 -14.84 2.86
C LEU A 88 11.02 -13.63 2.81
N PRO A 89 10.72 -12.96 3.94
CA PRO A 89 9.91 -11.74 3.95
C PRO A 89 10.62 -10.63 3.18
N CYS A 90 9.88 -9.97 2.29
CA CYS A 90 10.40 -8.92 1.41
C CYS A 90 9.59 -7.63 1.51
N GLY A 91 8.43 -7.62 2.15
CA GLY A 91 7.62 -6.42 2.33
C GLY A 91 6.18 -6.74 2.69
N ALA A 92 5.30 -5.77 2.51
CA ALA A 92 3.86 -5.92 2.67
C ALA A 92 3.13 -5.30 1.48
N SER A 93 1.98 -5.85 1.14
CA SER A 93 1.09 -5.27 0.14
C SER A 93 -0.34 -5.16 0.66
N GLY A 94 -1.08 -4.21 0.09
CA GLY A 94 -2.50 -4.05 0.32
C GLY A 94 -3.21 -3.81 -1.00
N ARG A 95 -4.25 -4.61 -1.26
CA ARG A 95 -5.07 -4.56 -2.46
C ARG A 95 -6.52 -4.37 -2.08
N TRP A 96 -7.16 -3.37 -2.69
CA TRP A 96 -8.61 -3.23 -2.71
C TRP A 96 -9.17 -3.64 -4.06
N SER A 97 -10.32 -4.31 -4.04
CA SER A 97 -11.15 -4.63 -5.20
C SER A 97 -12.63 -4.69 -4.82
N LYS A 98 -13.51 -4.46 -5.80
CA LYS A 98 -14.94 -4.77 -5.71
C LYS A 98 -15.21 -6.19 -6.16
#